data_AF-A0A943J1Q6-F1
#
_entry.id   AF-A0A943J1Q6-F1
#
_cell.length_a   1.000
_cell.length_b   1.000
_cell.length_c   1.000
_cell.angle_alpha   90.00
_cell.angle_beta   90.00
_cell.angle_gamma   90.00
#
_symmetry.space_group_name_H-M   'P 1'
#
loop_
_entity.id
_entity.type
_entity.pdbx_description
1 polymer ?
#
loop_
_entity_poly.entity_id
_entity_poly.type
_entity_poly.pdbx_seq_one_letter_code
_entity_poly.pdbx_strand_id
1 'polypeptide(L)'
;GFFGYMLVAILNGHKNAKVNLSPTFIAIFAFCFSVTIGAVWEIYEFSIDGLLGLNSQKFRLEDGVELIGRNALTDTMKDIIVDCLGALAATILGWASMLKRKGFVYDYYSEAPLNKKPDGTDTEEAK
;
A
#
# COMPACT_ATOMS: atom_id res chain seq x y z
N GLY A 1 0.05 2.03 -1.15
CA GLY A 1 -0.22 2.93 0.00
C GLY A 1 -1.70 2.94 0.38
N PHE A 2 -2.58 3.35 -0.54
CA PHE A 2 -4.04 3.42 -0.31
C PHE A 2 -4.67 2.11 0.17
N PHE A 3 -4.37 0.98 -0.48
CA PHE A 3 -4.88 -0.34 -0.06
C PHE A 3 -4.36 -0.81 1.31
N GLY A 4 -3.15 -0.40 1.71
CA GLY A 4 -2.61 -0.68 3.04
C GLY A 4 -3.35 0.09 4.13
N TYR A 5 -3.65 1.37 3.88
CA TYR A 5 -4.51 2.16 4.78
C TYR A 5 -5.95 1.62 4.83
N MET A 6 -6.50 1.20 3.69
CA MET A 6 -7.84 0.62 3.62
C MET A 6 -7.93 -0.73 4.34
N LEU A 7 -6.89 -1.56 4.26
CA LEU A 7 -6.82 -2.80 5.03
C LEU A 7 -6.71 -2.53 6.53
N VAL A 8 -5.89 -1.55 6.95
CA VAL A 8 -5.84 -1.13 8.35
C VAL A 8 -7.22 -0.64 8.80
N ALA A 9 -7.92 0.16 8.00
CA ALA A 9 -9.28 0.61 8.31
C ALA A 9 -10.28 -0.56 8.41
N ILE A 10 -10.19 -1.57 7.53
CA ILE A 10 -11.05 -2.77 7.57
C ILE A 10 -10.75 -3.64 8.79
N LEU A 11 -9.47 -3.88 9.09
CA LEU A 11 -9.05 -4.68 10.25
C LEU A 11 -9.45 -4.00 11.57
N ASN A 12 -9.40 -2.68 11.63
CA ASN A 12 -9.79 -1.91 12.80
C ASN A 12 -11.32 -1.70 12.89
N GLY A 13 -12.07 -1.91 11.79
CA GLY A 13 -13.53 -1.87 11.75
C GLY A 13 -14.23 -3.06 12.41
N HIS A 14 -13.49 -4.09 12.83
CA HIS A 14 -14.04 -5.21 13.60
C HIS A 14 -14.21 -4.79 15.07
N LYS A 15 -15.46 -4.80 15.58
CA LYS A 15 -15.87 -4.27 16.90
C LYS A 15 -15.09 -4.79 18.12
N ASN A 16 -14.31 -5.87 17.97
CA ASN A 16 -13.49 -6.48 19.02
C ASN A 16 -11.97 -6.30 18.82
N ALA A 17 -11.54 -5.67 17.71
CA ALA A 17 -10.14 -5.38 17.44
C ALA A 17 -9.87 -3.91 17.78
N LYS A 18 -9.86 -3.57 19.07
CA LYS A 18 -9.32 -2.27 19.54
C LYS A 18 -7.81 -2.30 19.43
N VAL A 19 -7.27 -2.26 18.21
CA VAL A 19 -5.83 -2.25 18.03
C VAL A 19 -5.37 -0.80 18.09
N ASN A 20 -4.97 -0.36 19.29
CA ASN A 20 -4.23 0.90 19.49
C ASN A 20 -2.84 0.75 18.86
N LEU A 21 -2.77 0.76 17.53
CA LEU A 21 -1.52 0.66 16.79
C LEU A 21 -0.87 2.03 16.72
N SER A 22 0.43 2.08 17.02
CA SER A 22 1.24 3.27 16.82
C SER A 22 1.16 3.72 15.35
N PRO A 23 1.07 5.04 15.06
CA PRO A 23 1.10 5.57 13.70
C PRO A 23 2.26 5.03 12.86
N THR A 24 3.40 4.75 13.49
CA THR A 24 4.57 4.15 12.84
C THR A 24 4.32 2.71 12.41
N PHE A 25 3.65 1.90 13.24
CA PHE A 25 3.29 0.52 12.89
C PHE A 25 2.32 0.49 11.71
N ILE A 26 1.33 1.38 11.71
CA ILE A 26 0.37 1.52 10.60
C ILE A 26 1.09 1.87 9.29
N ALA A 27 2.04 2.80 9.35
CA ALA A 27 2.82 3.19 8.17
C ALA A 27 3.68 2.03 7.62
N ILE A 28 4.38 1.29 8.50
CA ILE A 28 5.19 0.14 8.09
C ILE A 28 4.32 -0.97 7.51
N PHE A 29 3.22 -1.32 8.17
CA PHE A 29 2.29 -2.33 7.68
C PHE A 29 1.71 -1.94 6.31
N ALA A 30 1.26 -0.69 6.16
CA ALA A 30 0.72 -0.20 4.90
C ALA A 30 1.75 -0.18 3.77
N PHE A 31 3.03 0.05 4.09
CA PHE A 31 4.14 -0.03 3.14
C PHE A 31 4.34 -1.48 2.67
N CYS A 32 4.58 -2.39 3.61
CA CYS A 32 4.82 -3.81 3.31
C CYS A 32 3.64 -4.45 2.56
N PHE A 33 2.41 -4.16 2.99
CA PHE A 33 1.21 -4.65 2.32
C PHE A 33 1.10 -4.14 0.88
N SER A 34 1.42 -2.86 0.65
CA SER A 34 1.41 -2.29 -0.70
C SER A 34 2.43 -2.97 -1.62
N VAL A 35 3.66 -3.15 -1.15
CA VAL A 35 4.72 -3.81 -1.94
C VAL A 35 4.36 -5.28 -2.20
N THR A 36 3.70 -5.93 -1.25
CA THR A 36 3.23 -7.32 -1.41
C THR A 36 2.22 -7.44 -2.54
N ILE A 37 1.27 -6.49 -2.68
CA ILE A 37 0.33 -6.47 -3.80
C ILE A 37 1.06 -6.34 -5.14
N GLY A 38 2.03 -5.42 -5.23
CA GLY A 38 2.87 -5.26 -6.42
C GLY A 38 3.61 -6.54 -6.79
N ALA A 39 4.27 -7.18 -5.82
CA ALA A 39 4.94 -8.45 -6.05
C ALA A 39 3.99 -9.58 -6.49
N VAL A 40 2.75 -9.62 -5.97
CA VAL A 40 1.73 -10.59 -6.40
C VAL A 40 1.32 -10.35 -7.85
N TRP A 41 1.24 -9.09 -8.29
CA TRP A 41 0.98 -8.75 -9.69
C TRP A 41 2.08 -9.29 -10.62
N GLU A 42 3.35 -9.09 -10.26
CA GLU A 42 4.49 -9.64 -11.03
C GLU A 42 4.48 -11.17 -11.11
N ILE A 43 4.10 -11.85 -10.01
CA ILE A 43 3.95 -13.31 -10.02
C ILE A 43 2.83 -13.75 -10.96
N TYR A 44 1.73 -13.00 -10.99
CA TYR A 44 0.63 -13.24 -11.92
C TYR A 44 1.11 -13.08 -13.36
N GLU A 45 1.82 -12.00 -13.69
CA GLU A 45 2.38 -11.77 -15.04
C GLU A 45 3.32 -12.88 -15.47
N PHE A 46 4.28 -13.25 -14.62
CA PHE A 46 5.18 -14.38 -14.88
C PHE A 46 4.42 -15.68 -15.17
N SER A 47 3.37 -15.95 -14.38
CA SER A 47 2.57 -17.17 -14.52
C SER A 47 1.79 -17.20 -15.82
N ILE A 48 1.14 -16.10 -16.21
CA ILE A 48 0.35 -16.05 -17.45
C ILE A 48 1.25 -16.01 -18.69
N ASP A 49 2.43 -15.40 -18.62
CA ASP A 49 3.41 -15.41 -19.71
C ASP A 49 3.88 -16.84 -19.98
N GLY A 50 4.18 -17.60 -18.91
CA GLY A 50 4.58 -19.01 -19.03
C GLY A 50 3.45 -19.95 -19.47
N LEU A 51 2.21 -19.73 -19.02
CA LEU A 51 1.08 -20.63 -19.31
C LEU A 51 0.39 -20.34 -20.64
N LEU A 52 0.29 -19.07 -21.03
CA LEU A 52 -0.48 -18.62 -22.19
C LEU A 52 0.40 -18.09 -23.32
N GLY A 53 1.73 -18.06 -23.14
CA GLY A 53 2.66 -17.53 -24.14
C GLY A 53 2.52 -16.03 -24.35
N LEU A 54 2.06 -15.31 -23.33
CA LEU A 54 1.94 -13.86 -23.33
C LEU A 54 3.31 -13.20 -23.10
N ASN A 55 3.33 -11.86 -23.13
CA ASN A 55 4.53 -11.05 -22.94
C ASN A 55 4.18 -9.81 -22.10
N SER A 56 3.54 -10.05 -20.96
CA SER A 56 3.19 -9.02 -19.98
C SER A 56 4.44 -8.45 -19.33
N GLN A 57 5.41 -9.29 -18.93
CA GLN A 57 6.70 -8.86 -18.34
C GLN A 57 7.67 -8.24 -19.37
N LYS A 58 7.26 -8.10 -20.63
CA LYS A 58 8.07 -7.56 -21.72
C LYS A 58 9.44 -8.24 -21.89
N PHE A 59 9.54 -9.54 -21.61
CA PHE A 59 10.78 -10.30 -21.80
C PHE A 59 11.11 -10.58 -23.28
N ARG A 60 10.17 -10.31 -24.20
CA ARG A 60 10.33 -10.47 -25.65
C ARG A 60 10.09 -9.15 -26.39
N LEU A 61 10.87 -8.89 -27.44
CA LEU A 61 10.65 -7.77 -28.37
C LEU A 61 9.49 -8.05 -29.34
N GLU A 62 9.01 -7.00 -30.02
CA GLU A 62 7.91 -7.10 -31.00
C GLU A 62 8.24 -7.99 -32.21
N ASP A 63 9.53 -8.10 -32.55
CA ASP A 63 10.05 -8.98 -33.60
C ASP A 63 10.23 -10.44 -33.15
N GLY A 64 9.85 -10.75 -31.90
CA GLY A 64 9.86 -12.09 -31.34
C GLY A 64 11.16 -12.49 -30.64
N VAL A 65 12.18 -11.63 -30.65
CA VAL A 65 13.48 -11.90 -30.01
C VAL A 65 13.34 -11.86 -28.49
N GLU A 66 13.75 -12.95 -27.83
CA GLU A 66 13.76 -13.05 -26.37
C GLU A 66 14.96 -12.29 -25.79
N LEU A 67 14.69 -11.42 -24.81
CA LEU A 67 15.72 -10.77 -24.03
C LEU A 67 16.34 -11.78 -23.07
N ILE A 68 17.62 -11.62 -22.76
CA ILE A 68 18.37 -12.53 -21.87
C ILE A 68 19.01 -11.74 -20.73
N GLY A 69 19.03 -12.33 -19.54
CA GLY A 69 19.67 -11.75 -18.36
C GLY A 69 18.94 -10.48 -17.90
N ARG A 70 19.69 -9.47 -17.48
CA ARG A 70 19.14 -8.23 -16.89
C ARG A 70 18.09 -7.54 -17.76
N ASN A 71 18.22 -7.61 -19.09
CA ASN A 71 17.28 -6.97 -20.00
C ASN A 71 15.88 -7.59 -19.93
N ALA A 72 15.77 -8.90 -19.75
CA ALA A 72 14.49 -9.60 -19.60
C ALA A 72 13.80 -9.28 -18.27
N LEU A 73 14.56 -8.99 -17.21
CA LEU A 73 14.03 -8.67 -15.89
C LEU A 73 13.74 -7.17 -15.72
N THR A 74 14.10 -6.33 -16.69
CA THR A 74 14.11 -4.88 -16.51
C THR A 74 12.71 -4.32 -16.28
N ASP A 75 11.68 -4.91 -16.89
CA ASP A 75 10.29 -4.45 -16.75
C ASP A 75 9.77 -4.72 -15.32
N THR A 76 9.73 -5.99 -14.92
CA THR A 76 9.39 -6.40 -13.55
C THR A 76 10.18 -5.66 -12.47
N MET A 77 11.49 -5.44 -12.68
CA MET A 77 12.29 -4.69 -11.71
C MET A 77 11.88 -3.22 -11.65
N LYS A 78 11.50 -2.59 -12.76
CA LYS A 78 10.97 -1.22 -12.75
C LYS A 78 9.66 -1.16 -11.98
N ASP A 79 8.74 -2.07 -12.22
CA ASP A 79 7.42 -2.06 -11.58
C ASP A 79 7.55 -2.22 -10.06
N ILE A 80 8.35 -3.19 -9.59
CA ILE A 80 8.63 -3.38 -8.16
C ILE A 80 9.31 -2.14 -7.53
N ILE A 81 10.26 -1.51 -8.24
CA ILE A 81 10.95 -0.32 -7.73
C ILE A 81 9.98 0.87 -7.64
N VAL A 82 9.18 1.10 -8.68
CA VAL A 82 8.18 2.17 -8.72
C VAL A 82 7.14 1.96 -7.62
N ASP A 83 6.67 0.73 -7.43
CA ASP A 83 5.74 0.38 -6.34
C ASP A 83 6.34 0.64 -4.96
N CYS A 84 7.61 0.27 -4.74
CA CYS A 84 8.31 0.54 -3.49
C CYS A 84 8.43 2.05 -3.22
N LEU A 85 8.86 2.83 -4.22
CA LEU A 85 9.02 4.28 -4.07
C LEU A 85 7.68 4.98 -3.85
N GLY A 86 6.65 4.60 -4.62
CA GLY A 86 5.30 5.12 -4.48
C GLY A 86 4.68 4.76 -3.13
N ALA A 87 4.84 3.51 -2.67
CA ALA A 87 4.38 3.07 -1.36
C ALA A 87 5.11 3.80 -0.23
N LEU A 88 6.42 4.02 -0.34
CA LEU A 88 7.21 4.73 0.65
C LEU A 88 6.78 6.20 0.74
N ALA A 89 6.64 6.89 -0.40
CA ALA A 89 6.18 8.27 -0.43
C ALA A 89 4.78 8.41 0.20
N ALA A 90 3.84 7.54 -0.18
CA ALA A 90 2.48 7.56 0.37
C ALA A 90 2.45 7.30 1.88
N THR A 91 3.28 6.38 2.38
CA THR A 91 3.31 6.05 3.81
C THR A 91 4.02 7.11 4.65
N ILE A 92 5.06 7.77 4.12
CA ILE A 92 5.68 8.93 4.77
C ILE A 92 4.69 10.10 4.86
N LEU A 93 3.97 10.41 3.77
CA LEU A 93 2.97 11.48 3.76
C LEU A 93 1.82 11.18 4.75
N GLY A 94 1.32 9.94 4.75
CA GLY A 94 0.31 9.50 5.70
C GLY A 94 0.79 9.59 7.15
N TRP A 95 2.00 9.12 7.44
CA TRP A 95 2.61 9.22 8.76
C TRP A 95 2.81 10.67 9.23
N ALA A 96 3.32 11.54 8.36
CA ALA A 96 3.49 12.96 8.65
C ALA A 96 2.14 13.66 8.92
N SER A 97 1.07 13.28 8.21
CA SER A 97 -0.28 13.82 8.45
C SER A 97 -0.82 13.40 9.83
N MET A 98 -0.55 12.16 10.25
CA MET A 98 -0.93 11.67 11.57
C MET A 98 -0.19 12.40 12.70
N LEU A 99 1.08 12.73 12.52
CA LEU A 99 1.84 13.53 13.51
C LEU A 99 1.36 14.97 13.61
N LYS A 100 1.00 15.59 12.48
CA LYS A 100 0.56 16.99 12.43
C LYS A 100 -0.92 17.18 12.79
N ARG A 101 -1.67 16.11 13.05
CA ARG A 101 -3.13 16.11 13.30
C ARG A 101 -3.91 16.95 12.27
N LYS A 102 -3.45 16.97 11.02
CA LYS A 102 -3.99 17.84 9.96
C LYS A 102 -3.85 17.19 8.58
N GLY A 103 -4.88 17.36 7.76
CA GLY A 103 -4.90 16.98 6.34
C GLY A 103 -5.89 15.83 6.06
N PHE A 104 -6.29 15.68 4.80
CA PHE A 104 -7.34 14.75 4.36
C PHE A 104 -7.21 13.32 4.92
N VAL A 105 -5.97 12.80 5.02
CA VAL A 105 -5.70 11.46 5.57
C VAL A 105 -5.96 11.39 7.08
N TYR A 106 -5.58 12.43 7.84
CA TYR A 106 -5.92 12.54 9.25
C TYR A 106 -7.42 12.73 9.44
N ASP A 107 -8.06 13.57 8.62
CA ASP A 107 -9.49 13.84 8.69
C ASP A 107 -10.28 12.54 8.47
N TYR A 108 -9.96 11.77 7.42
CA TYR A 108 -10.53 10.44 7.16
C TYR A 108 -10.30 9.46 8.33
N TYR A 109 -9.11 9.48 8.93
CA TYR A 109 -8.79 8.62 10.07
C TYR A 109 -9.52 9.05 11.36
N SER A 110 -9.71 10.35 11.56
CA SER A 110 -10.40 10.94 12.72
C SER A 110 -11.93 10.83 12.62
N GLU A 111 -12.48 10.82 11.41
CA GLU A 111 -13.89 10.62 11.13
C GLU A 111 -14.28 9.15 11.11
N ALA A 112 -13.29 8.24 11.05
CA ALA A 112 -13.53 6.81 11.20
C ALA A 112 -14.31 6.57 12.51
N PRO A 113 -15.37 5.73 12.48
CA PRO A 113 -16.28 5.53 13.62
C PRO A 113 -15.61 4.99 14.90
N LEU A 114 -14.31 4.72 14.84
CA LEU A 114 -13.45 4.25 15.93
C LEU A 114 -12.94 5.37 16.85
N ASN A 115 -12.91 6.64 16.39
CA ASN A 115 -12.40 7.77 17.21
C ASN A 115 -13.52 8.66 17.77
N LYS A 116 -14.78 8.42 17.39
CA LYS A 116 -15.93 9.05 18.04
C LYS A 116 -16.21 8.34 19.36
N LYS A 117 -16.18 9.08 20.47
CA LYS A 117 -16.75 8.59 21.73
C LYS A 117 -18.21 8.20 21.50
N PRO A 118 -18.74 7.18 22.20
CA PRO A 118 -20.10 6.69 22.01
C PRO A 118 -21.21 7.73 22.28
N ASP A 119 -20.91 8.94 22.77
CA ASP A 119 -21.92 9.97 23.08
C ASP A 119 -21.79 11.32 22.32
N GLY A 120 -20.84 11.48 21.39
CA GLY A 120 -20.74 12.72 20.61
C GLY A 120 -20.17 13.94 21.34
N THR A 121 -19.54 13.77 22.51
CA THR A 121 -18.74 14.84 23.12
C THR A 121 -17.30 14.86 22.59
N ASP A 122 -16.96 15.91 21.83
CA ASP A 122 -15.59 16.24 21.47
C ASP A 122 -14.78 16.49 22.75
N THR A 123 -13.67 15.77 22.93
CA THR A 123 -12.70 16.13 23.97
C THR A 123 -12.02 17.43 23.57
N GLU A 124 -12.48 18.52 24.17
CA GLU A 124 -11.54 19.49 24.73
C GLU A 124 -10.47 18.72 25.52
N GLU A 125 -9.25 19.27 25.51
CA GLU A 125 -8.04 18.79 26.20
C GLU A 125 -7.08 17.93 25.35
N ALA A 126 -6.27 18.63 24.55
CA ALA A 126 -4.83 18.41 24.57
C ALA A 126 -4.14 19.77 24.36
N LYS A 127 -3.71 20.38 25.47
CA LYS A 127 -2.58 21.33 25.47
C LYS A 127 -1.30 20.63 25.04
#